data_AF-A0A382S2S8-F1
#
_entry.id   AF-A0A382S2S8-F1
#
_cell.length_a   1.000
_cell.length_b   1.000
_cell.length_c   1.000
_cell.angle_alpha   90.00
_cell.angle_beta   90.00
_cell.angle_gamma   90.00
#
_symmetry.space_group_name_H-M   'P 1'
#
loop_
_entity.id
_entity.type
_entity.pdbx_description
1 polymer ?
#
loop_
_entity_poly.entity_id
_entity_poly.type
_entity_poly.pdbx_seq_one_letter_code
_entity_poly.pdbx_strand_id
1 'polypeptide(L)'
;METFDQYREEIELLEQVEPLDKIWETESLTEISSTVEELKELFFSRYSYSDDVEWLINVGSLIHELCEQTGNEDHHMYPKEEFIESYVSG
;
A
#
# COMPACT_ATOMS: atom_id res chain seq x y z
N MET A 1 -37.49 -27.20 25.49
CA MET A 1 -36.68 -26.08 26.01
C MET A 1 -35.30 -26.22 25.40
N GLU A 2 -35.23 -26.13 24.06
CA GLU A 2 -34.03 -26.50 23.26
C GLU A 2 -33.56 -25.36 22.35
N THR A 3 -34.37 -24.32 22.17
CA THR A 3 -34.09 -23.23 21.23
C THR A 3 -33.14 -22.18 21.80
N PHE A 4 -33.25 -21.87 23.10
CA PHE A 4 -32.44 -20.81 23.72
C PHE A 4 -30.96 -21.16 23.88
N ASP A 5 -30.64 -22.43 24.13
CA ASP A 5 -29.26 -22.87 24.27
C ASP A 5 -28.55 -22.92 22.90
N GLN A 6 -29.29 -23.29 21.84
CA GLN A 6 -28.77 -23.28 20.48
C GLN A 6 -28.45 -21.86 19.97
N TYR A 7 -29.32 -20.88 20.26
CA TYR A 7 -29.02 -19.47 19.93
C TYR A 7 -27.86 -18.91 20.75
N ARG A 8 -27.61 -19.43 21.95
CA ARG A 8 -26.48 -19.00 22.77
C ARG A 8 -25.15 -19.45 22.17
N GLU A 9 -25.06 -20.71 21.75
CA GLU A 9 -23.86 -21.22 21.07
C GLU A 9 -23.59 -20.50 19.74
N GLU A 10 -24.62 -20.19 18.95
CA GLU A 10 -24.45 -19.41 17.71
C GLU A 10 -23.91 -17.99 17.98
N ILE A 11 -24.36 -17.33 19.05
CA ILE A 11 -23.88 -16.00 19.43
C ILE A 11 -22.42 -16.07 19.90
N GLU A 12 -22.06 -17.05 20.74
CA GLU A 12 -20.68 -17.24 21.20
C GLU A 12 -19.72 -17.58 20.06
N LEU A 13 -20.20 -18.24 18.99
CA LEU A 13 -19.41 -18.52 17.78
C LEU A 13 -19.22 -17.26 16.92
N LEU A 14 -20.24 -16.41 16.80
CA LEU A 14 -20.16 -15.15 16.06
C LEU A 14 -19.27 -14.11 16.76
N GLU A 15 -19.21 -14.12 18.08
CA GLU A 15 -18.31 -13.26 18.87
C GLU A 15 -16.83 -13.68 18.78
N GLN A 16 -16.54 -14.92 18.37
CA GLN A 16 -15.17 -15.43 18.16
C GLN A 16 -14.62 -15.16 16.76
N VAL A 17 -15.46 -14.73 15.81
CA VAL A 17 -14.99 -14.31 14.49
C VAL A 17 -14.45 -12.89 14.64
N GLU A 18 -13.13 -12.71 14.52
CA GLU A 18 -12.57 -11.37 14.45
C GLU A 18 -13.29 -10.57 13.37
N PRO A 19 -13.71 -9.31 13.65
CA PRO A 19 -14.44 -8.54 12.67
C PRO A 19 -13.57 -8.41 11.41
N LEU A 20 -14.08 -8.91 10.28
CA LEU A 20 -13.42 -8.89 8.97
C LEU A 20 -12.87 -7.49 8.66
N ASP A 21 -13.57 -6.44 9.08
CA ASP A 21 -13.18 -5.04 8.94
C ASP A 21 -11.79 -4.74 9.55
N LYS A 22 -11.38 -5.42 10.64
CA LYS A 22 -10.05 -5.23 11.25
C LYS A 22 -8.91 -5.90 10.48
N ILE A 23 -9.19 -6.98 9.76
CA ILE A 23 -8.18 -7.76 9.02
C ILE A 23 -7.78 -7.01 7.74
N TRP A 24 -8.76 -6.45 7.02
CA TRP A 24 -8.51 -5.66 5.81
C TRP A 24 -7.82 -4.32 6.11
N GLU A 25 -8.12 -3.70 7.26
CA GLU A 25 -7.46 -2.47 7.70
C GLU A 25 -5.99 -2.71 8.09
N THR A 26 -5.59 -3.89 8.57
CA THR A 26 -4.21 -4.09 9.07
C THR A 26 -3.19 -4.37 7.98
N GLU A 27 -3.49 -5.22 7.01
CA GLU A 27 -2.53 -5.59 5.95
C GLU A 27 -2.27 -4.42 4.99
N SER A 28 -3.33 -3.76 4.50
CA SER A 28 -3.23 -2.61 3.59
C SER A 28 -2.52 -1.39 4.21
N LEU A 29 -2.79 -1.10 5.49
CA LEU A 29 -2.08 -0.03 6.21
C LEU A 29 -0.60 -0.35 6.45
N THR A 30 -0.24 -1.64 6.49
CA THR A 30 1.16 -2.08 6.67
C THR A 30 1.94 -1.85 5.37
N GLU A 31 1.38 -2.19 4.21
CA GLU A 31 2.02 -1.98 2.90
C GLU A 31 2.25 -0.50 2.62
N ILE A 32 1.22 0.34 2.80
CA ILE A 32 1.31 1.80 2.65
C ILE A 32 2.39 2.39 3.58
N SER A 33 2.45 1.93 4.83
CA SER A 33 3.46 2.41 5.79
C SER A 33 4.88 2.04 5.35
N SER A 34 5.08 0.85 4.78
CA SER A 34 6.39 0.44 4.25
C SER A 34 6.84 1.33 3.10
N THR A 35 5.96 1.54 2.10
CA THR A 35 6.26 2.37 0.93
C THR A 35 6.57 3.82 1.34
N VAL A 36 5.90 4.36 2.37
CA VAL A 36 6.19 5.69 2.92
C VAL A 36 7.57 5.77 3.60
N GLU A 37 8.00 4.74 4.34
CA GLU A 37 9.33 4.73 4.94
C GLU A 37 10.44 4.60 3.88
N GLU A 38 10.24 3.79 2.85
CA GLU A 38 11.17 3.68 1.71
C GLU A 38 11.33 5.02 0.97
N LEU A 39 10.23 5.75 0.75
CA LEU A 39 10.26 7.10 0.17
C LEU A 39 11.11 8.06 1.02
N LYS A 40 11.00 7.97 2.34
CA LYS A 40 11.76 8.81 3.27
C LYS A 40 13.24 8.47 3.19
N GLU A 41 13.61 7.19 3.24
CA GLU A 41 15.01 6.75 3.12
C GLU A 41 15.64 7.19 1.80
N LEU A 42 14.92 6.99 0.69
CA LEU A 42 15.37 7.39 -0.63
C LEU A 42 15.56 8.91 -0.73
N PHE A 43 14.67 9.71 -0.16
CA PHE A 43 14.80 11.17 -0.18
C PHE A 43 16.11 11.67 0.47
N PHE A 44 16.58 10.98 1.52
CA PHE A 44 17.81 11.35 2.24
C PHE A 44 19.10 10.79 1.63
N SER A 45 19.03 9.86 0.67
CA SER A 45 20.19 9.13 0.13
C SER A 45 20.82 9.74 -1.13
N ARG A 46 20.53 10.99 -1.48
CA ARG A 46 21.00 11.63 -2.72
C ARG A 46 22.48 12.07 -2.64
N TYR A 47 23.33 11.59 -3.55
CA TYR A 47 24.79 11.87 -3.53
C TYR A 47 25.38 12.47 -4.83
N SER A 48 24.87 12.20 -6.05
CA SER A 48 25.41 12.77 -7.31
C SER A 48 24.42 12.86 -8.49
N TYR A 49 24.76 13.56 -9.58
CA TYR A 49 23.88 13.80 -10.74
C TYR A 49 23.55 12.55 -11.58
N SER A 50 24.49 11.60 -11.75
CA SER A 50 24.16 10.30 -12.35
C SER A 50 23.17 9.54 -11.48
N ASP A 51 23.32 9.70 -10.16
CA ASP A 51 22.43 9.11 -9.18
C ASP A 51 21.09 9.86 -9.14
N ASP A 52 21.00 11.10 -9.62
CA ASP A 52 19.77 11.89 -9.63
C ASP A 52 18.70 11.30 -10.57
N VAL A 53 19.10 10.77 -11.73
CA VAL A 53 18.16 10.14 -12.68
C VAL A 53 17.62 8.84 -12.10
N GLU A 54 18.51 7.98 -11.60
CA GLU A 54 18.14 6.73 -10.92
C GLU A 54 17.30 7.00 -9.67
N TRP A 55 17.65 8.02 -8.90
CA TRP A 55 16.90 8.48 -7.75
C TRP A 55 15.50 8.98 -8.12
N LEU A 56 15.35 9.77 -9.20
CA LEU A 56 14.04 10.23 -9.68
C LEU A 56 13.15 9.06 -10.15
N ILE A 57 13.74 8.07 -10.83
CA ILE A 57 13.02 6.85 -11.24
C ILE A 57 12.53 6.09 -10.00
N ASN A 58 13.38 5.92 -8.99
CA ASN A 58 13.04 5.22 -7.76
C ASN A 58 11.95 5.96 -6.96
N VAL A 59 12.05 7.29 -6.82
CA VAL A 59 11.03 8.11 -6.14
C VAL A 59 9.70 7.99 -6.85
N GLY A 60 9.67 8.13 -8.17
CA GLY A 60 8.43 8.03 -8.93
C GLY A 60 7.82 6.63 -8.88
N SER A 61 8.64 5.59 -8.87
CA SER A 61 8.18 4.18 -8.76
C SER A 61 7.49 3.90 -7.42
N LEU A 62 8.00 4.46 -6.32
CA LEU A 62 7.39 4.34 -5.00
C LEU A 62 6.11 5.17 -4.86
N ILE A 63 6.05 6.35 -5.50
CA ILE A 63 4.82 7.14 -5.56
C ILE A 63 3.73 6.39 -6.34
N HIS A 64 4.10 5.72 -7.43
CA HIS A 64 3.19 4.85 -8.19
C HIS A 64 2.58 3.76 -7.32
N GLU A 65 3.43 3.03 -6.61
CA GLU A 65 3.03 1.94 -5.73
C GLU A 65 2.11 2.43 -4.61
N LEU A 66 2.41 3.59 -4.02
CA LEU A 66 1.56 4.22 -3.02
C LEU A 66 0.18 4.59 -3.59
N CYS A 67 0.12 5.08 -4.83
CA CYS A 67 -1.15 5.44 -5.45
C CYS A 67 -1.99 4.20 -5.80
N GLU A 68 -1.36 3.10 -6.24
CA GLU A 68 -2.01 1.81 -6.48
C GLU A 68 -2.57 1.22 -5.17
N GLN A 69 -1.75 1.19 -4.12
CA GLN A 69 -2.15 0.68 -2.80
C GLN A 69 -3.28 1.50 -2.15
N THR A 70 -3.35 2.81 -2.43
CA THR A 70 -4.39 3.70 -1.90
C THR A 70 -5.62 3.82 -2.80
N GLY A 71 -5.60 3.22 -4.00
CA GLY A 71 -6.67 3.35 -4.99
C GLY A 71 -6.88 4.77 -5.48
N ASN A 72 -5.84 5.60 -5.47
CA ASN A 72 -5.93 7.03 -5.77
C ASN A 72 -5.90 7.31 -7.28
N GLU A 73 -6.95 6.94 -8.02
CA GLU A 73 -7.02 7.07 -9.49
C GLU A 73 -6.85 8.50 -10.04
N ASP A 74 -6.88 9.54 -9.19
CA ASP A 74 -6.62 10.94 -9.56
C ASP A 74 -5.11 11.26 -9.68
N HIS A 75 -4.23 10.29 -9.44
CA HIS A 75 -2.81 10.43 -9.72
C HIS A 75 -2.62 10.56 -11.25
N HIS A 76 -2.40 11.77 -11.78
CA HIS A 76 -2.20 11.99 -13.23
C HIS A 76 -0.86 11.44 -13.77
N MET A 77 -0.37 10.34 -13.21
CA MET A 77 0.87 9.69 -13.60
C MET A 77 0.61 8.68 -14.71
N TYR A 78 1.56 8.55 -15.64
CA TYR A 78 1.55 7.50 -16.66
C TYR A 78 1.59 6.11 -16.03
N PRO A 79 1.18 5.03 -16.71
CA PRO A 79 1.48 3.67 -16.25
C PRO A 79 2.95 3.52 -15.84
N LYS A 80 3.23 2.73 -14.79
CA LYS A 80 4.57 2.65 -14.17
C LYS A 80 5.67 2.32 -15.18
N GLU A 81 5.38 1.44 -16.13
CA GLU A 81 6.29 1.08 -17.23
C GLU A 81 6.60 2.28 -18.14
N GLU A 82 5.57 3.02 -18.56
CA GLU A 82 5.70 4.21 -19.40
C GLU A 82 6.42 5.36 -18.66
N PHE A 83 6.19 5.48 -17.35
CA PHE A 83 6.90 6.43 -16.48
C PHE A 83 8.41 6.13 -16.47
N ILE A 84 8.80 4.88 -16.23
CA ILE A 84 10.21 4.47 -16.21
C ILE A 84 10.87 4.70 -17.58
N GLU A 85 10.19 4.32 -18.67
CA GLU A 85 10.70 4.51 -20.03
C GLU A 85 10.96 5.98 -20.38
N SER A 86 10.15 6.91 -19.88
CA SER A 86 10.31 8.36 -20.12
C SER A 86 11.64 8.93 -19.62
N TYR A 87 12.25 8.32 -18.59
CA TYR A 87 13.56 8.72 -18.05
C TYR A 87 14.74 8.04 -18.74
N VAL A 88 14.53 6.85 -19.32
CA VAL A 88 15.56 6.11 -20.06
C VAL A 88 15.71 6.61 -21.50
N SER A 89 14.62 7.10 -22.09
CA SER A 89 14.51 7.43 -23.52
C SER A 89 14.78 8.90 -23.87
N GLY A 90 15.21 9.71 -22.89
CA GLY A 90 15.40 11.16 -23.01
C GLY A 90 16.16 11.62 -24.25
#